data_AF-A0A377BVI4-F1
#
_entry.id   AF-A0A377BVI4-F1
#
_cell.length_a   1.000
_cell.length_b   1.000
_cell.length_c   1.000
_cell.angle_alpha   90.00
_cell.angle_beta   90.00
_cell.angle_gamma   90.00
#
_symmetry.space_group_name_H-M   'P 1'
#
loop_
_entity.id
_entity.type
_entity.pdbx_description
1 polymer ?
#
loop_
_entity_poly.entity_id
_entity_poly.type
_entity_poly.pdbx_seq_one_letter_code
_entity_poly.pdbx_strand_id
1 'polypeptide(L)'
;MVTDPQTVLPTTTLREVKELTERNGFAGYPVVTEENELVGIITGRDVRFVTDLNQPVSVYMTPKERLVTVREGEAREVVLAKMHEKRVEKALVVDDEFHLIGMITVKDFQKAERKPNACKDEQGRLRVGAAVGAGAGNEERVDALVAAGVDVLLIDSSHGHSEGVLQRIRETRAKYPDLQIIGGNVATAAGARALAESGCSAVKVGIGPGSICTTRIVTGVGVPQITAVADAVEALEGTGIPVIADGGIRFSGDIAKAIARWRKRGNGGFHAGGY
;
A
#
# COMPACT_ATOMS: atom_id res chain seq x y z
N MET A 1 1.30 10.78 9.89
CA MET A 1 0.23 11.79 9.78
C MET A 1 -0.67 11.38 8.62
N VAL A 2 -1.96 11.67 8.64
CA VAL A 2 -2.81 11.58 7.45
C VAL A 2 -2.56 12.83 6.62
N THR A 3 -1.87 12.67 5.50
CA THR A 3 -1.68 13.70 4.47
C THR A 3 -2.94 13.78 3.63
N ASP A 4 -3.39 14.99 3.29
CA ASP A 4 -4.59 15.24 2.48
C ASP A 4 -5.86 14.54 3.03
N PRO A 5 -6.30 14.87 4.26
CA PRO A 5 -7.48 14.27 4.86
C PRO A 5 -8.73 14.68 4.07
N GLN A 6 -9.66 13.75 3.87
CA GLN A 6 -10.93 14.09 3.25
C GLN A 6 -11.68 15.14 4.06
N THR A 7 -12.03 16.24 3.41
CA THR A 7 -12.71 17.40 4.00
C THR A 7 -14.16 17.50 3.55
N VAL A 8 -14.90 18.38 4.21
CA VAL A 8 -16.25 18.81 3.80
C VAL A 8 -16.35 20.34 3.88
N LEU A 9 -17.31 20.91 3.17
CA LEU A 9 -17.57 22.35 3.22
C LEU A 9 -18.51 22.68 4.38
N PRO A 10 -18.55 23.94 4.86
CA PRO A 10 -19.47 24.36 5.92
C PRO A 10 -20.94 24.25 5.51
N THR A 11 -21.19 24.27 4.20
CA THR A 11 -22.50 24.17 3.53
C THR A 11 -22.90 22.74 3.21
N THR A 12 -21.97 21.77 3.28
CA THR A 12 -22.28 20.34 3.11
C THR A 12 -23.36 19.93 4.10
N THR A 13 -24.31 19.12 3.67
CA THR A 13 -25.43 18.66 4.52
C THR A 13 -24.99 17.49 5.39
N LEU A 14 -25.64 17.32 6.55
CA LEU A 14 -25.37 16.16 7.41
C LEU A 14 -25.72 14.82 6.74
N ARG A 15 -26.66 14.82 5.79
CA ARG A 15 -26.98 13.66 4.94
C ARG A 15 -25.76 13.22 4.13
N GLU A 16 -25.11 14.15 3.44
CA GLU A 16 -23.91 13.88 2.66
C GLU A 16 -22.78 13.38 3.57
N VAL A 17 -22.59 13.98 4.75
CA VAL A 17 -21.60 13.50 5.73
C VAL A 17 -21.89 12.07 6.19
N LYS A 18 -23.16 11.72 6.36
CA LYS A 18 -23.56 10.35 6.72
C LYS A 18 -23.24 9.36 5.61
N GLU A 19 -23.54 9.71 4.35
CA GLU A 19 -23.19 8.90 3.18
C GLU A 19 -21.67 8.74 3.04
N LEU A 20 -20.90 9.81 3.25
CA LEU A 20 -19.44 9.75 3.31
C LEU A 20 -18.96 8.81 4.42
N THR A 21 -19.58 8.88 5.60
CA THR A 21 -19.23 8.05 6.75
C THR A 21 -19.48 6.57 6.45
N GLU A 22 -20.63 6.24 5.84
CA GLU A 22 -20.98 4.87 5.45
C GLU A 22 -20.05 4.34 4.36
N ARG A 23 -19.73 5.16 3.35
CA ARG A 23 -18.82 4.80 2.26
C ARG A 23 -17.38 4.58 2.72
N ASN A 24 -16.89 5.43 3.62
CA ASN A 24 -15.48 5.44 4.00
C ASN A 24 -15.18 4.63 5.27
N GLY A 25 -16.20 4.33 6.09
CA GLY A 25 -16.04 3.60 7.35
C GLY A 25 -15.44 4.41 8.50
N PHE A 26 -15.35 5.75 8.41
CA PHE A 26 -14.93 6.62 9.49
C PHE A 26 -15.81 7.87 9.60
N ALA A 27 -15.99 8.37 10.83
CA ALA A 27 -16.90 9.48 11.14
C ALA A 27 -16.13 10.69 11.70
N GLY A 28 -15.41 11.40 10.84
CA GLY A 28 -14.59 12.54 11.26
C GLY A 28 -13.94 13.25 10.09
N TYR A 29 -14.44 14.45 9.78
CA TYR A 29 -14.04 15.23 8.62
C TYR A 29 -13.68 16.65 9.06
N PRO A 30 -12.48 17.14 8.74
CA PRO A 30 -12.16 18.55 8.81
C PRO A 30 -13.12 19.35 7.92
N VAL A 31 -13.50 20.53 8.38
CA VAL A 31 -14.38 21.45 7.65
C VAL A 31 -13.53 22.61 7.17
N VAL A 32 -13.44 22.80 5.86
CA VAL A 32 -12.60 23.82 5.22
C VAL A 32 -13.42 24.70 4.28
N THR A 33 -12.96 25.92 4.01
CA THR A 33 -13.54 26.76 2.94
C THR A 33 -13.14 26.27 1.55
N GLU A 34 -13.67 26.88 0.49
CA GLU A 34 -13.26 26.62 -0.90
C GLU A 34 -11.77 26.90 -1.12
N GLU A 35 -11.20 27.82 -0.35
CA GLU A 35 -9.77 28.19 -0.33
C GLU A 35 -8.94 27.28 0.59
N ASN A 36 -9.49 26.18 1.09
CA ASN A 36 -8.86 25.23 2.01
C ASN A 36 -8.54 25.80 3.41
N GLU A 37 -9.13 26.92 3.80
CA GLU A 37 -8.97 27.48 5.15
C GLU A 37 -9.70 26.60 6.17
N LEU A 38 -9.02 26.18 7.23
CA LEU A 38 -9.64 25.34 8.26
C LEU A 38 -10.59 26.14 9.16
N VAL A 39 -11.87 25.79 9.14
CA VAL A 39 -12.93 26.48 9.90
C VAL A 39 -13.62 25.60 10.95
N GLY A 40 -13.41 24.28 10.91
CA GLY A 40 -14.00 23.40 11.91
C GLY A 40 -13.64 21.92 11.74
N ILE A 41 -14.29 21.08 12.54
CA ILE A 41 -14.28 19.63 12.39
C ILE A 41 -15.65 19.07 12.75
N ILE A 42 -16.15 18.12 11.97
CA ILE A 42 -17.36 17.37 12.32
C ILE A 42 -17.03 15.91 12.54
N THR A 43 -17.58 15.33 13.62
CA THR A 43 -17.31 13.95 14.03
C THR A 43 -18.60 13.17 14.22
N GLY A 44 -18.47 11.84 14.27
CA GLY A 44 -19.60 10.94 14.55
C GLY A 44 -20.30 11.19 15.89
N ARG A 45 -19.69 11.94 16.83
CA ARG A 45 -20.36 12.33 18.08
C ARG A 45 -21.34 13.48 17.86
N ASP A 46 -21.00 14.40 16.96
CA ASP A 46 -21.77 15.61 16.69
C ASP A 46 -23.07 15.30 15.94
N VAL A 47 -23.05 14.27 15.07
CA VAL A 47 -24.20 13.87 14.24
C VAL A 47 -25.06 12.75 14.83
N ARG A 48 -24.63 12.12 15.94
CA ARG A 48 -25.22 10.86 16.45
C ARG A 48 -26.72 10.95 16.77
N PHE A 49 -27.16 12.10 17.25
CA PHE A 49 -28.53 12.33 17.71
C PHE A 49 -29.28 13.37 16.87
N VAL A 50 -28.74 13.71 15.70
CA VAL A 50 -29.38 14.69 14.81
C VAL A 50 -30.51 14.02 14.05
N THR A 51 -31.69 14.62 14.14
CA THR A 51 -32.91 14.14 13.46
C THR A 51 -33.11 14.80 12.09
N ASP A 52 -32.77 16.08 11.97
CA ASP A 52 -32.81 16.81 10.70
C ASP A 52 -31.45 16.76 9.97
N LEU A 53 -31.34 15.86 9.00
CA LEU A 53 -30.12 15.65 8.22
C LEU A 53 -29.93 16.67 7.08
N ASN A 54 -30.89 17.57 6.85
CA ASN A 54 -30.79 18.59 5.81
C ASN A 54 -30.06 19.85 6.28
N GLN A 55 -29.75 19.94 7.58
CA GLN A 55 -28.96 21.03 8.13
C GLN A 55 -27.51 21.01 7.62
N PRO A 56 -26.87 22.18 7.49
CA PRO A 56 -25.48 22.27 7.10
C PRO A 56 -24.53 21.88 8.24
N VAL A 57 -23.35 21.38 7.88
CA VAL A 57 -22.27 20.97 8.81
C VAL A 57 -21.88 22.09 9.77
N SER A 58 -21.86 23.33 9.30
CA SER A 58 -21.52 24.53 10.09
C SER A 58 -22.32 24.68 11.40
N VAL A 59 -23.54 24.15 11.48
CA VAL A 59 -24.40 24.23 12.68
C VAL A 59 -23.94 23.27 13.78
N TYR A 60 -23.37 22.13 13.41
CA TYR A 60 -23.04 21.04 14.36
C TYR A 60 -21.55 20.79 14.51
N MET A 61 -20.71 21.36 13.63
CA MET A 61 -19.26 21.18 13.72
C MET A 61 -18.68 21.81 15.00
N THR A 62 -17.53 21.31 15.43
CA THR A 62 -16.68 22.03 16.37
C THR A 62 -16.01 23.19 15.63
N PRO A 63 -16.18 24.45 16.10
CA PRO A 63 -15.69 25.63 15.38
C PRO A 63 -14.19 25.85 15.59
N LYS A 64 -13.60 26.67 14.72
CA LYS A 64 -12.18 27.02 14.62
C LYS A 64 -11.50 27.30 15.98
N GLU A 65 -12.16 28.04 16.86
CA GLU A 65 -11.60 28.50 18.15
C GLU A 65 -11.41 27.36 19.16
N ARG A 66 -12.08 26.22 18.94
CA ARG A 66 -11.99 25.04 19.81
C ARG A 66 -11.17 23.90 19.20
N LEU A 67 -10.63 24.09 18.01
CA LEU A 67 -9.83 23.07 17.35
C LEU A 67 -8.50 22.87 18.08
N VAL A 68 -8.04 21.62 18.12
CA VAL A 68 -6.64 21.33 18.42
C VAL A 68 -5.88 21.35 17.12
N THR A 69 -5.05 22.38 16.96
CA THR A 69 -4.18 22.53 15.79
C THR A 69 -2.71 22.40 16.16
N VAL A 70 -1.94 21.89 15.21
CA VAL A 70 -0.50 21.69 15.32
C VAL A 70 0.17 22.11 14.02
N ARG A 71 1.43 22.52 14.09
CA ARG A 71 2.27 22.75 12.90
C ARG A 71 2.83 21.44 12.36
N GLU A 72 3.20 21.45 11.09
CA GLU A 72 3.96 20.35 10.50
C GLU A 72 5.27 20.13 11.25
N GLY A 73 5.65 18.86 11.47
CA GLY A 73 6.87 18.49 12.18
C GLY A 73 6.82 18.65 13.70
N GLU A 74 5.70 19.04 14.30
CA GLU A 74 5.56 19.05 15.76
C GLU A 74 5.84 17.65 16.36
N ALA A 75 6.62 17.64 17.45
CA ALA A 75 6.99 16.41 18.13
C ALA A 75 5.76 15.66 18.65
N ARG A 76 5.80 14.32 18.57
CA ARG A 76 4.70 13.43 18.95
C ARG A 76 4.18 13.71 20.36
N GLU A 77 5.07 13.96 21.31
CA GLU A 77 4.76 14.20 22.71
C GLU A 77 3.95 15.49 22.88
N VAL A 78 4.29 16.53 22.11
CA VAL A 78 3.58 17.82 22.09
C VAL A 78 2.17 17.65 21.52
N VAL A 79 2.05 16.94 20.40
CA VAL A 79 0.74 16.65 19.78
C VAL A 79 -0.15 15.88 20.76
N LEU A 80 0.37 14.83 21.38
CA LEU A 80 -0.37 14.02 22.36
C LEU A 80 -0.77 14.84 23.59
N ALA A 81 0.09 15.72 24.08
CA ALA A 81 -0.22 16.61 25.20
C ALA A 81 -1.39 17.55 24.88
N LYS A 82 -1.34 18.22 23.71
CA LYS A 82 -2.42 19.10 23.23
C LYS A 82 -3.75 18.35 23.08
N MET A 83 -3.72 17.14 22.50
CA MET A 83 -4.90 16.29 22.34
C MET A 83 -5.48 15.85 23.69
N HIS A 84 -4.61 15.51 24.65
CA HIS A 84 -5.01 15.11 26.00
C HIS A 84 -5.63 16.28 26.78
N GLU A 85 -5.05 17.46 26.72
CA GLU A 85 -5.54 18.68 27.38
C GLU A 85 -6.98 19.00 26.98
N LYS A 86 -7.25 18.98 25.67
CA LYS A 86 -8.58 19.28 25.12
C LYS A 86 -9.49 18.04 25.03
N ARG A 87 -9.01 16.87 25.45
CA ARG A 87 -9.71 15.56 25.44
C ARG A 87 -10.29 15.21 24.06
N VAL A 88 -9.53 15.45 23.00
CA VAL A 88 -9.92 15.17 21.61
C VAL A 88 -9.15 14.00 21.02
N GLU A 89 -9.77 13.30 20.08
CA GLU A 89 -9.17 12.15 19.39
C GLU A 89 -8.43 12.51 18.09
N LYS A 90 -8.53 13.77 17.66
CA LYS A 90 -7.97 14.27 16.39
C LYS A 90 -7.30 15.63 16.61
N ALA A 91 -6.12 15.80 16.04
CA ALA A 91 -5.43 17.08 15.91
C ALA A 91 -5.28 17.42 14.43
N LEU A 92 -5.55 18.67 14.07
CA LEU A 92 -5.49 19.14 12.68
C LEU A 92 -4.17 19.86 12.43
N VAL A 93 -3.53 19.54 11.33
CA VAL A 93 -2.22 20.10 10.97
C VAL A 93 -2.45 21.23 9.99
N VAL A 94 -1.95 22.42 10.31
CA VAL A 94 -2.20 23.65 9.53
C VAL A 94 -0.92 24.41 9.23
N ASP A 95 -0.88 25.06 8.07
CA ASP A 95 0.18 25.98 7.66
C ASP A 95 0.03 27.37 8.31
N ASP A 96 0.95 28.30 8.02
CA ASP A 96 0.95 29.64 8.61
C ASP A 96 -0.27 30.49 8.27
N GLU A 97 -0.94 30.22 7.14
CA GLU A 97 -2.17 30.87 6.68
C GLU A 97 -3.44 30.18 7.21
N PHE A 98 -3.28 29.12 8.01
CA PHE A 98 -4.34 28.31 8.59
C PHE A 98 -5.08 27.42 7.57
N HIS A 99 -4.44 27.09 6.45
CA HIS A 99 -4.92 26.06 5.55
C HIS A 99 -4.64 24.68 6.12
N LEU A 100 -5.55 23.74 5.86
CA LEU A 100 -5.40 22.37 6.31
C LEU A 100 -4.39 21.63 5.44
N ILE A 101 -3.35 21.07 6.08
CA ILE A 101 -2.33 20.25 5.41
C ILE A 101 -2.37 18.78 5.84
N GLY A 102 -3.00 18.48 6.97
CA GLY A 102 -3.03 17.11 7.49
C GLY A 102 -3.89 16.91 8.72
N MET A 103 -3.97 15.66 9.17
CA MET A 103 -4.63 15.31 10.43
C MET A 103 -3.88 14.17 11.13
N ILE A 104 -3.86 14.21 12.46
CA ILE A 104 -3.30 13.18 13.32
C ILE A 104 -4.42 12.62 14.19
N THR A 105 -4.55 11.30 14.26
CA THR A 105 -5.56 10.64 15.08
C THR A 105 -4.93 9.82 16.21
N VAL A 106 -5.57 9.75 17.38
CA VAL A 106 -5.13 8.87 18.48
C VAL A 106 -5.05 7.41 18.04
N LYS A 107 -5.94 7.00 17.12
CA LYS A 107 -5.94 5.64 16.58
C LYS A 107 -4.64 5.29 15.86
N ASP A 108 -4.00 6.25 15.21
CA ASP A 108 -2.74 6.01 14.50
C ASP A 108 -1.60 5.70 15.50
N PHE A 109 -1.54 6.44 16.61
CA PHE A 109 -0.59 6.16 17.70
C PHE A 109 -0.83 4.80 18.34
N GLN A 110 -2.09 4.47 18.67
CA GLN A 110 -2.44 3.19 19.26
C GLN A 110 -2.13 2.01 18.32
N LYS A 111 -2.39 2.16 17.01
CA LYS A 111 -2.06 1.14 16.02
C LYS A 111 -0.54 0.94 15.92
N ALA A 112 0.23 2.02 15.94
CA ALA A 112 1.69 1.95 15.91
C ALA A 112 2.25 1.19 17.12
N GLU A 113 1.76 1.47 18.33
CA GLU A 113 2.16 0.75 19.55
C GLU A 113 1.76 -0.73 19.55
N ARG A 114 0.54 -1.04 19.08
CA ARG A 114 0.03 -2.42 19.04
C ARG A 114 0.67 -3.27 17.94
N LYS A 115 1.25 -2.66 16.92
CA LYS A 115 1.82 -3.33 15.73
C LYS A 115 3.22 -2.76 15.43
N PRO A 116 4.21 -3.03 16.30
CA PRO A 116 5.56 -2.47 16.15
C PRO A 116 6.27 -2.95 14.87
N ASN A 117 5.93 -4.16 14.40
CA ASN A 117 6.50 -4.76 13.19
C ASN A 117 5.65 -4.53 11.94
N ALA A 118 4.81 -3.48 11.91
CA ALA A 118 3.98 -3.19 10.74
C ALA A 118 4.85 -2.76 9.55
N CYS A 119 4.60 -3.35 8.37
CA CYS A 119 5.26 -2.95 7.14
C CYS A 119 4.70 -1.59 6.68
N LYS A 120 5.51 -0.55 6.82
CA LYS A 120 5.13 0.83 6.54
C LYS A 120 6.11 1.50 5.58
N ASP A 121 5.63 2.51 4.88
CA ASP A 121 6.48 3.43 4.13
C ASP A 121 7.08 4.51 5.05
N GLU A 122 7.87 5.40 4.46
CA GLU A 122 8.55 6.49 5.17
C GLU A 122 7.58 7.51 5.81
N GLN A 123 6.35 7.57 5.31
CA GLN A 123 5.29 8.45 5.82
C GLN A 123 4.44 7.77 6.93
N GLY A 124 4.71 6.49 7.21
CA GLY A 124 4.03 5.69 8.21
C GLY A 124 2.73 5.04 7.73
N ARG A 125 2.44 5.08 6.42
CA ARG A 125 1.31 4.40 5.78
C ARG A 125 1.63 2.92 5.62
N LEU A 126 0.62 2.05 5.60
CA LEU A 126 0.85 0.62 5.35
C LEU A 126 1.24 0.41 3.89
N ARG A 127 2.27 -0.40 3.64
CA ARG A 127 2.66 -0.74 2.27
C ARG A 127 1.63 -1.63 1.61
N VAL A 128 1.36 -1.37 0.33
CA VAL A 128 0.41 -2.13 -0.49
C VAL A 128 1.03 -2.50 -1.83
N GLY A 129 0.73 -3.72 -2.28
CA GLY A 129 1.07 -4.19 -3.61
C GLY A 129 -0.18 -4.54 -4.42
N ALA A 130 -0.09 -4.43 -5.74
CA ALA A 130 -1.18 -4.80 -6.65
C ALA A 130 -0.64 -5.61 -7.84
N ALA A 131 -1.43 -6.56 -8.32
CA ALA A 131 -1.09 -7.39 -9.48
C ALA A 131 -1.81 -6.89 -10.74
N VAL A 132 -1.10 -6.90 -11.87
CA VAL A 132 -1.64 -6.62 -13.21
C VAL A 132 -1.12 -7.67 -14.19
N GLY A 133 -1.91 -7.97 -15.22
CA GLY A 133 -1.46 -8.83 -16.31
C GLY A 133 -0.57 -8.08 -17.30
N ALA A 134 0.11 -8.81 -18.18
CA ALA A 134 0.93 -8.23 -19.26
C ALA A 134 0.16 -7.92 -20.56
N GLY A 135 -1.13 -8.31 -20.64
CA GLY A 135 -1.96 -8.09 -21.83
C GLY A 135 -2.23 -6.60 -22.12
N ALA A 136 -2.62 -6.30 -23.35
CA ALA A 136 -3.01 -4.95 -23.78
C ALA A 136 -4.17 -4.40 -22.93
N GLY A 137 -4.17 -3.09 -22.68
CA GLY A 137 -5.17 -2.39 -21.88
C GLY A 137 -4.91 -2.40 -20.37
N ASN A 138 -3.84 -3.05 -19.90
CA ASN A 138 -3.43 -2.97 -18.49
C ASN A 138 -2.65 -1.69 -18.18
N GLU A 139 -2.24 -0.90 -19.18
CA GLU A 139 -1.53 0.36 -18.99
C GLU A 139 -2.35 1.37 -18.17
N GLU A 140 -3.62 1.55 -18.51
CA GLU A 140 -4.54 2.43 -17.77
C GLU A 140 -4.74 1.96 -16.32
N ARG A 141 -4.74 0.64 -16.11
CA ARG A 141 -4.83 0.05 -14.77
C ARG A 141 -3.55 0.32 -13.96
N VAL A 142 -2.37 0.22 -14.59
CA VAL A 142 -1.11 0.58 -13.94
C VAL A 142 -1.12 2.05 -13.56
N ASP A 143 -1.53 2.93 -14.48
CA ASP A 143 -1.60 4.37 -14.24
C ASP A 143 -2.53 4.70 -13.06
N ALA A 144 -3.71 4.08 -13.01
CA ALA A 144 -4.64 4.27 -11.91
C ALA A 144 -4.07 3.77 -10.55
N LEU A 145 -3.35 2.64 -10.55
CA LEU A 145 -2.73 2.11 -9.33
C LEU A 145 -1.57 2.97 -8.84
N VAL A 146 -0.74 3.49 -9.76
CA VAL A 146 0.36 4.40 -9.43
C VAL A 146 -0.20 5.73 -8.91
N ALA A 147 -1.23 6.28 -9.56
CA ALA A 147 -1.90 7.50 -9.10
C ALA A 147 -2.53 7.31 -7.69
N ALA A 148 -3.03 6.11 -7.38
CA ALA A 148 -3.53 5.76 -6.05
C ALA A 148 -2.41 5.52 -5.01
N GLY A 149 -1.14 5.51 -5.41
CA GLY A 149 0.01 5.39 -4.50
C GLY A 149 0.40 3.96 -4.14
N VAL A 150 0.27 2.99 -5.07
CA VAL A 150 0.78 1.63 -4.85
C VAL A 150 2.30 1.63 -4.62
N ASP A 151 2.79 0.87 -3.62
CA ASP A 151 4.23 0.78 -3.33
C ASP A 151 4.96 -0.16 -4.29
N VAL A 152 4.29 -1.25 -4.68
CA VAL A 152 4.87 -2.31 -5.50
C VAL A 152 3.86 -2.88 -6.48
N LEU A 153 4.27 -2.97 -7.74
CA LEU A 153 3.45 -3.53 -8.82
C LEU A 153 3.97 -4.91 -9.19
N LEU A 154 3.10 -5.92 -9.20
CA LEU A 154 3.39 -7.25 -9.70
C LEU A 154 2.85 -7.39 -11.13
N ILE A 155 3.73 -7.53 -12.12
CA ILE A 155 3.34 -7.95 -13.47
C ILE A 155 3.32 -9.48 -13.49
N ASP A 156 2.10 -10.03 -13.45
CA ASP A 156 1.84 -11.44 -13.22
C ASP A 156 1.45 -12.17 -14.51
N SER A 157 2.10 -13.30 -14.76
CA SER A 157 1.84 -14.18 -15.89
C SER A 157 2.20 -15.62 -15.53
N SER A 158 1.52 -16.60 -16.14
CA SER A 158 1.90 -18.02 -15.99
C SER A 158 3.29 -18.32 -16.58
N HIS A 159 3.72 -17.53 -17.57
CA HIS A 159 5.04 -17.60 -18.18
C HIS A 159 5.63 -16.20 -18.40
N GLY A 160 6.37 -15.74 -17.38
CA GLY A 160 7.00 -14.41 -17.37
C GLY A 160 8.19 -14.26 -18.32
N HIS A 161 8.79 -15.36 -18.77
CA HIS A 161 9.89 -15.35 -19.74
C HIS A 161 9.38 -15.31 -21.19
N SER A 162 8.42 -14.42 -21.46
CA SER A 162 7.88 -14.18 -22.81
C SER A 162 8.12 -12.73 -23.20
N GLU A 163 8.38 -12.47 -24.49
CA GLU A 163 8.76 -11.13 -24.94
C GLU A 163 7.70 -10.07 -24.60
N GLY A 164 6.41 -10.41 -24.67
CA GLY A 164 5.34 -9.49 -24.29
C GLY A 164 5.37 -9.08 -22.81
N VAL A 165 5.73 -10.01 -21.90
CA VAL A 165 5.88 -9.70 -20.47
C VAL A 165 7.12 -8.85 -20.24
N LEU A 166 8.25 -9.22 -20.83
CA LEU A 166 9.50 -8.46 -20.70
C LEU A 166 9.34 -7.03 -21.22
N GLN A 167 8.70 -6.87 -22.37
CA GLN A 167 8.44 -5.57 -22.97
C GLN A 167 7.52 -4.71 -22.08
N ARG A 168 6.46 -5.30 -21.49
CA ARG A 168 5.61 -4.59 -20.54
C ARG A 168 6.36 -4.08 -19.32
N ILE A 169 7.27 -4.88 -18.78
CA ILE A 169 8.12 -4.50 -17.65
C ILE A 169 9.02 -3.33 -18.05
N ARG A 170 9.68 -3.41 -19.22
CA ARG A 170 10.53 -2.32 -19.73
C ARG A 170 9.76 -1.02 -19.89
N GLU A 171 8.57 -1.06 -20.49
CA GLU A 171 7.70 0.10 -20.67
C GLU A 171 7.25 0.70 -19.34
N THR A 172 6.86 -0.15 -18.39
CA THR A 172 6.42 0.28 -17.06
C THR A 172 7.58 0.91 -16.27
N ARG A 173 8.78 0.30 -16.32
CA ARG A 173 10.00 0.86 -15.72
C ARG A 173 10.39 2.19 -16.37
N ALA A 174 10.27 2.32 -17.69
CA ALA A 174 10.58 3.56 -18.39
C ALA A 174 9.64 4.70 -18.00
N LYS A 175 8.35 4.39 -17.82
CA LYS A 175 7.33 5.37 -17.41
C LYS A 175 7.41 5.71 -15.91
N TYR A 176 7.76 4.72 -15.08
CA TYR A 176 7.82 4.85 -13.62
C TYR A 176 9.19 4.37 -13.08
N PRO A 177 10.25 5.19 -13.20
CA PRO A 177 11.61 4.79 -12.86
C PRO A 177 11.81 4.34 -11.40
N ASP A 178 11.05 4.91 -10.47
CA ASP A 178 11.21 4.65 -9.03
C ASP A 178 10.25 3.57 -8.48
N LEU A 179 9.24 3.17 -9.28
CA LEU A 179 8.24 2.19 -8.85
C LEU A 179 8.90 0.82 -8.60
N GLN A 180 8.57 0.15 -7.50
CA GLN A 180 9.04 -1.21 -7.29
C GLN A 180 8.24 -2.17 -8.16
N ILE A 181 8.93 -2.95 -9.01
CA ILE A 181 8.28 -3.86 -9.97
C ILE A 181 8.69 -5.29 -9.65
N ILE A 182 7.73 -6.15 -9.37
CA ILE A 182 7.90 -7.60 -9.29
C ILE A 182 7.48 -8.18 -10.64
N GLY A 183 8.33 -9.01 -11.25
CA GLY A 183 7.98 -9.75 -12.46
C GLY A 183 7.87 -11.25 -12.18
N GLY A 184 6.90 -11.92 -12.78
CA GLY A 184 6.76 -13.36 -12.67
C GLY A 184 5.69 -13.96 -13.58
N ASN A 185 5.56 -15.28 -13.62
CA ASN A 185 6.41 -16.27 -12.94
C ASN A 185 7.47 -16.83 -13.87
N VAL A 186 8.64 -17.13 -13.31
CA VAL A 186 9.70 -17.90 -13.98
C VAL A 186 10.07 -19.12 -13.15
N ALA A 187 10.78 -20.07 -13.76
CA ALA A 187 11.24 -21.27 -13.06
C ALA A 187 12.65 -21.70 -13.49
N THR A 188 13.39 -20.83 -14.17
CA THR A 188 14.72 -21.10 -14.72
C THR A 188 15.65 -19.91 -14.50
N ALA A 189 16.96 -20.19 -14.49
CA ALA A 189 18.01 -19.17 -14.42
C ALA A 189 17.88 -18.11 -15.54
N ALA A 190 17.65 -18.56 -16.78
CA ALA A 190 17.50 -17.66 -17.93
C ALA A 190 16.30 -16.72 -17.79
N GLY A 191 15.14 -17.24 -17.35
CA GLY A 191 13.96 -16.42 -17.13
C GLY A 191 14.15 -15.41 -15.99
N ALA A 192 14.87 -15.80 -14.93
CA ALA A 192 15.19 -14.89 -13.83
C ALA A 192 16.09 -13.72 -14.31
N ARG A 193 17.14 -14.01 -15.09
CA ARG A 193 18.00 -12.97 -15.69
C ARG A 193 17.22 -12.05 -16.61
N ALA A 194 16.40 -12.61 -17.50
CA ALA A 194 15.60 -11.83 -18.44
C ALA A 194 14.65 -10.84 -17.72
N LEU A 195 14.00 -11.27 -16.63
CA LEU A 195 13.16 -10.38 -15.83
C LEU A 195 13.98 -9.29 -15.13
N ALA A 196 15.11 -9.65 -14.51
CA ALA A 196 16.01 -8.68 -13.91
C ALA A 196 16.49 -7.63 -14.93
N GLU A 197 16.96 -8.06 -16.10
CA GLU A 197 17.43 -7.19 -17.19
C GLU A 197 16.32 -6.31 -17.77
N SER A 198 15.06 -6.76 -17.72
CA SER A 198 13.91 -5.95 -18.16
C SER A 198 13.55 -4.82 -17.18
N GLY A 199 14.13 -4.80 -15.97
CA GLY A 199 13.96 -3.73 -15.00
C GLY A 199 13.15 -4.11 -13.74
N CYS A 200 12.97 -5.41 -13.46
CA CYS A 200 12.36 -5.86 -12.21
C CYS A 200 13.19 -5.50 -10.98
N SER A 201 12.51 -5.00 -9.94
CA SER A 201 13.04 -4.86 -8.58
C SER A 201 13.03 -6.19 -7.82
N ALA A 202 12.23 -7.17 -8.22
CA ALA A 202 12.22 -8.53 -7.67
C ALA A 202 11.69 -9.54 -8.70
N VAL A 203 12.06 -10.81 -8.54
CA VAL A 203 11.62 -11.89 -9.43
C VAL A 203 10.78 -12.91 -8.66
N LYS A 204 9.55 -13.18 -9.14
CA LYS A 204 8.65 -14.20 -8.59
C LYS A 204 8.85 -15.54 -9.33
N VAL A 205 9.11 -16.59 -8.55
CA VAL A 205 9.57 -17.90 -9.03
C VAL A 205 8.59 -18.99 -8.64
N GLY A 206 8.11 -19.72 -9.65
CA GLY A 206 7.28 -20.91 -9.47
C GLY A 206 6.38 -21.17 -10.68
N ILE A 207 6.60 -22.29 -11.38
CA ILE A 207 5.70 -22.77 -12.45
C ILE A 207 5.26 -24.20 -12.12
N GLY A 208 3.97 -24.36 -11.86
CA GLY A 208 3.37 -25.63 -11.46
C GLY A 208 3.43 -26.08 -9.99
N PRO A 209 4.08 -25.40 -9.01
CA PRO A 209 4.15 -25.91 -7.63
C PRO A 209 2.90 -25.61 -6.80
N GLY A 210 2.05 -24.69 -7.25
CA GLY A 210 0.85 -24.24 -6.51
C GLY A 210 -0.12 -25.38 -6.23
N SER A 211 -0.75 -25.35 -5.05
CA SER A 211 -1.68 -26.38 -4.57
C SER A 211 -2.88 -26.60 -5.50
N ILE A 212 -3.38 -25.53 -6.12
CA ILE A 212 -4.50 -25.55 -7.09
C ILE A 212 -4.05 -25.49 -8.56
N CYS A 213 -2.74 -25.43 -8.82
CA CYS A 213 -2.21 -25.21 -10.15
C CYS A 213 -2.24 -26.50 -10.98
N THR A 214 -2.96 -26.50 -12.10
CA THR A 214 -3.08 -27.66 -12.99
C THR A 214 -2.05 -27.67 -14.12
N THR A 215 -1.15 -26.67 -14.19
CA THR A 215 -0.19 -26.50 -15.29
C THR A 215 0.62 -27.76 -15.58
N ARG A 216 1.12 -28.46 -14.55
CA ARG A 216 1.87 -29.72 -14.74
C ARG A 216 1.02 -30.82 -15.37
N ILE A 217 -0.23 -30.94 -14.95
CA ILE A 217 -1.16 -31.99 -15.40
C ILE A 217 -1.64 -31.70 -16.83
N VAL A 218 -1.96 -30.45 -17.13
CA VAL A 218 -2.56 -30.05 -18.42
C VAL A 218 -1.51 -29.85 -19.50
N THR A 219 -0.39 -29.22 -19.18
CA THR A 219 0.62 -28.80 -20.19
C THR A 219 1.89 -29.65 -20.15
N GLY A 220 2.08 -30.47 -19.11
CA GLY A 220 3.35 -31.17 -18.87
C GLY A 220 4.49 -30.27 -18.39
N VAL A 221 4.26 -28.97 -18.21
CA VAL A 221 5.30 -27.99 -17.85
C VAL A 221 5.32 -27.72 -16.35
N GLY A 222 6.53 -27.69 -15.78
CA GLY A 222 6.79 -27.21 -14.44
C GLY A 222 8.17 -27.61 -13.93
N VAL A 223 8.58 -27.01 -12.82
CA VAL A 223 9.87 -27.32 -12.17
C VAL A 223 9.62 -27.61 -10.69
N PRO A 224 10.33 -28.56 -10.06
CA PRO A 224 10.33 -28.71 -8.60
C PRO A 224 10.74 -27.40 -7.92
N GLN A 225 9.93 -26.92 -6.96
CA GLN A 225 10.03 -25.54 -6.49
C GLN A 225 11.39 -25.18 -5.88
N ILE A 226 11.99 -26.09 -5.12
CA ILE A 226 13.30 -25.86 -4.51
C ILE A 226 14.40 -25.73 -5.58
N THR A 227 14.31 -26.49 -6.68
CA THR A 227 15.22 -26.37 -7.82
C THR A 227 15.02 -25.03 -8.52
N ALA A 228 13.77 -24.68 -8.85
CA ALA A 228 13.45 -23.41 -9.51
C ALA A 228 13.97 -22.19 -8.73
N VAL A 229 13.76 -22.18 -7.41
CA VAL A 229 14.26 -21.12 -6.51
C VAL A 229 15.79 -21.11 -6.47
N ALA A 230 16.43 -22.28 -6.35
CA ALA A 230 17.89 -22.36 -6.31
C ALA A 230 18.53 -21.83 -7.61
N ASP A 231 18.01 -22.23 -8.77
CA ASP A 231 18.51 -21.81 -10.07
C ASP A 231 18.32 -20.30 -10.29
N ALA A 232 17.18 -19.75 -9.89
CA ALA A 232 16.91 -18.32 -9.99
C ALA A 232 17.81 -17.49 -9.06
N VAL A 233 18.01 -17.94 -7.81
CA VAL A 233 18.91 -17.26 -6.86
C VAL A 233 20.35 -17.26 -7.35
N GLU A 234 20.84 -18.39 -7.87
CA GLU A 234 22.18 -18.48 -8.46
C GLU A 234 22.34 -17.57 -9.68
N ALA A 235 21.30 -17.48 -10.51
CA ALA A 235 21.33 -16.63 -11.69
C ALA A 235 21.37 -15.12 -11.36
N LEU A 236 20.82 -14.74 -10.21
CA LEU A 236 20.73 -13.34 -9.76
C LEU A 236 21.78 -12.97 -8.70
N GLU A 237 22.74 -13.85 -8.43
CA GLU A 237 23.85 -13.58 -7.51
C GLU A 237 24.62 -12.31 -7.91
N GLY A 238 24.82 -11.41 -6.96
CA GLY A 238 25.53 -10.14 -7.16
C GLY A 238 24.69 -9.02 -7.80
N THR A 239 23.47 -9.29 -8.24
CA THR A 239 22.58 -8.25 -8.82
C THR A 239 21.87 -7.41 -7.76
N GLY A 240 21.79 -7.91 -6.52
CA GLY A 240 20.97 -7.32 -5.46
C GLY A 240 19.46 -7.53 -5.63
N ILE A 241 19.02 -8.18 -6.71
CA ILE A 241 17.60 -8.40 -7.00
C ILE A 241 17.07 -9.60 -6.20
N PRO A 242 16.08 -9.40 -5.31
CA PRO A 242 15.48 -10.45 -4.51
C PRO A 242 14.62 -11.43 -5.33
N VAL A 243 14.49 -12.65 -4.79
CA VAL A 243 13.64 -13.72 -5.33
C VAL A 243 12.48 -14.01 -4.38
N ILE A 244 11.27 -14.18 -4.94
CA ILE A 244 10.06 -14.56 -4.23
C ILE A 244 9.70 -16.00 -4.62
N ALA A 245 9.65 -16.92 -3.65
CA ALA A 245 9.20 -18.29 -3.90
C ALA A 245 7.66 -18.35 -3.85
N ASP A 246 7.02 -18.69 -4.97
CA ASP A 246 5.56 -18.70 -5.14
C ASP A 246 5.02 -20.13 -5.35
N GLY A 247 4.29 -20.63 -4.35
CA GLY A 247 3.60 -21.92 -4.39
C GLY A 247 4.40 -23.10 -3.86
N GLY A 248 3.70 -24.19 -3.53
CA GLY A 248 4.28 -25.45 -3.05
C GLY A 248 4.67 -25.47 -1.57
N ILE A 249 4.40 -24.40 -0.82
CA ILE A 249 4.59 -24.33 0.64
C ILE A 249 3.39 -24.97 1.33
N ARG A 250 3.62 -25.98 2.18
CA ARG A 250 2.56 -26.62 2.97
C ARG A 250 2.78 -26.49 4.47
N PHE A 251 4.03 -26.53 4.88
CA PHE A 251 4.42 -26.44 6.29
C PHE A 251 5.41 -25.30 6.51
N SER A 252 5.51 -24.83 7.75
CA SER A 252 6.51 -23.82 8.15
C SER A 252 7.94 -24.25 7.81
N GLY A 253 8.24 -25.55 7.85
CA GLY A 253 9.53 -26.10 7.41
C GLY A 253 9.84 -25.87 5.93
N ASP A 254 8.83 -25.73 5.06
CA ASP A 254 9.04 -25.46 3.64
C ASP A 254 9.43 -24.00 3.41
N ILE A 255 8.88 -23.08 4.21
CA ILE A 255 9.33 -21.68 4.26
C ILE A 255 10.80 -21.63 4.65
N ALA A 256 11.20 -22.37 5.69
CA ALA A 256 12.60 -22.44 6.13
C ALA A 256 13.53 -22.99 5.04
N LYS A 257 13.12 -24.03 4.31
CA LYS A 257 13.88 -24.58 3.17
C LYS A 257 14.02 -23.57 2.03
N ALA A 258 12.95 -22.84 1.72
CA ALA A 258 12.97 -21.82 0.68
C ALA A 258 13.93 -20.66 1.04
N ILE A 259 13.87 -20.16 2.29
CA ILE A 259 14.80 -19.13 2.81
C ILE A 259 16.25 -19.63 2.82
N ALA A 260 16.48 -20.88 3.25
CA ALA A 260 17.83 -21.45 3.34
C ALA A 260 18.56 -21.49 1.99
N ARG A 261 17.81 -21.61 0.88
CA ARG A 261 18.37 -21.55 -0.48
C ARG A 261 18.75 -20.14 -0.90
N TRP A 262 18.08 -19.12 -0.38
CA TRP A 262 18.41 -17.72 -0.62
C TRP A 262 19.63 -17.22 0.21
N ARG A 263 19.69 -17.54 1.51
CA ARG A 263 20.69 -16.95 2.43
C ARG A 263 22.13 -17.39 2.18
N LYS A 264 22.36 -18.50 1.46
CA LYS A 264 23.71 -19.05 1.27
C LYS A 264 24.65 -18.19 0.40
N ARG A 265 24.17 -17.10 -0.25
CA ARG A 265 24.91 -16.42 -1.33
C ARG A 265 24.79 -14.88 -1.40
N GLY A 266 24.50 -14.20 -0.29
CA GLY A 266 24.70 -12.73 -0.20
C GLY A 266 23.73 -11.80 -0.96
N ASN A 267 22.59 -12.30 -1.46
CA ASN A 267 21.58 -11.46 -2.14
C ASN A 267 20.65 -10.72 -1.14
N GLY A 268 20.04 -9.60 -1.56
CA GLY A 268 19.04 -8.81 -0.82
C GLY A 268 17.68 -9.53 -0.63
N GLY A 269 16.78 -9.00 0.21
CA GLY A 269 15.68 -9.70 0.94
C GLY A 269 14.91 -10.86 0.28
N PHE A 270 14.29 -11.75 1.06
CA PHE A 270 13.54 -12.91 0.54
C PHE A 270 12.12 -12.99 1.09
N HIS A 271 11.17 -13.31 0.22
CA HIS A 271 9.79 -13.59 0.61
C HIS A 271 9.35 -14.96 0.08
N ALA A 272 8.78 -15.78 0.97
CA ALA A 272 8.06 -17.00 0.58
C ALA A 272 6.56 -16.70 0.60
N GLY A 273 5.92 -16.82 -0.56
CA GLY A 273 4.46 -16.82 -0.68
C GLY A 273 3.92 -18.24 -0.54
N GLY A 274 2.93 -18.42 0.33
CA GLY A 274 2.17 -19.67 0.45
C GLY A 274 0.72 -19.46 0.02
N TYR A 275 0.19 -20.41 -0.75
CA TYR A 275 -1.24 -20.67 -0.92
C TYR A 275 -1.52 -22.13 -0.57
#